data_AF-A0A7V4T4R3-F1
#
_entry.id   AF-A0A7V4T4R3-F1
#
_cell.length_a   1.000
_cell.length_b   1.000
_cell.length_c   1.000
_cell.angle_alpha   90.00
_cell.angle_beta   90.00
_cell.angle_gamma   90.00
#
_symmetry.space_group_name_H-M   'P 1'
#
loop_
_entity.id
_entity.type
_entity.pdbx_description
1 polymer ?
#
loop_
_entity_poly.entity_id
_entity_poly.type
_entity_poly.pdbx_seq_one_letter_code
_entity_poly.pdbx_strand_id
1 'polypeptide(L)' 'KITRELFPIQAYSNFLVPTYPGGHLGANLGSLGPELKKPFRTIPENFQKQLKYYSPEVHEASFVLPYFAQKMFEAL' A
#
# COMPACT_ATOMS: atom_id res chain seq x y z
N LYS A 1 -15.65 2.05 -4.13
CA LYS A 1 -16.76 1.38 -4.84
C LYS A 1 -16.25 0.61 -6.06
N ILE A 2 -15.67 1.27 -7.07
CA ILE A 2 -15.13 0.61 -8.29
C ILE A 2 -14.14 -0.53 -7.98
N THR A 3 -13.11 -0.30 -7.15
CA THR A 3 -12.12 -1.35 -6.84
C THR A 3 -12.74 -2.58 -6.18
N ARG A 4 -13.75 -2.39 -5.32
CA ARG A 4 -14.45 -3.50 -4.64
C ARG A 4 -15.32 -4.32 -5.58
N GLU A 5 -15.91 -3.67 -6.59
CA GLU A 5 -16.79 -4.35 -7.55
C GLU A 5 -15.99 -5.15 -8.59
N LEU A 6 -14.76 -4.73 -8.89
CA LEU A 6 -13.93 -5.33 -9.94
C LEU A 6 -12.89 -6.34 -9.41
N PHE A 7 -12.47 -6.22 -8.15
CA PHE A 7 -11.37 -7.01 -7.61
C PHE A 7 -11.76 -7.73 -6.31
N PRO A 8 -11.51 -9.05 -6.21
CA PRO A 8 -11.78 -9.82 -4.99
C PRO A 8 -10.83 -9.48 -3.83
N ILE A 9 -9.64 -8.95 -4.13
CA ILE A 9 -8.65 -8.52 -3.15
C ILE A 9 -8.39 -7.04 -3.36
N GLN A 10 -8.50 -6.25 -2.30
CA GLN A 10 -8.33 -4.81 -2.33
C GLN A 10 -7.63 -4.30 -1.08
N ALA A 11 -6.87 -3.23 -1.24
CA ALA A 11 -6.20 -2.58 -0.14
C ALA A 11 -5.98 -1.09 -0.45
N TYR A 12 -5.79 -0.31 0.61
CA TYR A 12 -5.35 1.06 0.50
C TYR A 12 -3.99 1.18 1.18
N SER A 13 -3.04 1.76 0.47
CA SER A 13 -1.68 2.00 0.96
C SER A 13 -1.41 3.49 1.04
N ASN A 14 -0.59 3.91 2.01
CA ASN A 14 -0.17 5.30 2.17
C ASN A 14 1.36 5.42 2.21
N PHE A 15 1.89 6.47 1.57
CA PHE A 15 3.32 6.73 1.48
C PHE A 15 3.62 8.20 1.76
N LEU A 16 4.81 8.48 2.29
CA LEU A 16 5.23 9.85 2.62
C LEU A 16 5.81 10.53 1.38
N VAL A 17 5.21 11.64 0.98
CA VAL A 17 5.64 12.46 -0.15
C VAL A 17 5.51 13.93 0.27
N PRO A 18 6.58 14.55 0.82
CA PRO A 18 6.49 15.86 1.47
C PRO A 18 5.94 16.98 0.58
N THR A 19 6.12 16.87 -0.73
CA THR A 19 5.67 17.86 -1.71
C THR A 19 4.23 17.68 -2.18
N TYR A 20 3.54 16.62 -1.77
CA TYR A 20 2.12 16.45 -2.01
C TYR A 20 1.28 17.13 -0.92
N PRO A 21 0.06 17.60 -1.24
CA PRO A 21 -0.84 18.16 -0.23
C PRO A 21 -1.02 17.19 0.96
N GLY A 22 -0.81 17.70 2.18
CA GLY A 22 -0.84 16.87 3.40
C GLY A 22 0.43 16.05 3.67
N GLY A 23 1.42 16.09 2.78
CA GLY A 23 2.72 15.41 2.95
C GLY A 23 2.68 13.90 2.72
N HIS A 24 1.57 13.37 2.21
CA HIS A 24 1.39 11.94 1.96
C HIS A 24 0.59 11.67 0.69
N LEU A 25 0.74 10.46 0.14
CA LEU A 25 0.03 9.97 -1.03
C LEU A 25 -0.58 8.62 -0.71
N GLY A 26 -1.87 8.46 -1.02
CA GLY A 26 -2.54 7.19 -0.95
C GLY A 26 -2.68 6.50 -2.31
N ALA A 27 -2.63 5.18 -2.32
CA ALA A 27 -2.87 4.35 -3.48
C ALA A 27 -4.01 3.35 -3.19
N ASN A 28 -5.03 3.36 -4.06
CA ASN A 28 -6.06 2.32 -4.09
C ASN A 28 -5.57 1.16 -4.93
N LEU A 29 -5.52 -0.04 -4.36
CA LEU A 29 -4.98 -1.24 -4.98
C LEU A 29 -6.08 -2.31 -5.08
N GLY A 30 -6.12 -3.00 -6.22
CA GLY A 30 -7.01 -4.12 -6.50
C GLY A 30 -6.25 -5.25 -7.17
N SER A 31 -6.61 -6.49 -6.85
CA SER A 31 -5.95 -7.70 -7.34
C SER A 31 -6.97 -8.80 -7.60
N LEU A 32 -6.74 -9.58 -8.66
CA LEU A 32 -7.54 -10.76 -9.02
C LEU A 32 -7.02 -12.05 -8.39
N GLY A 33 -5.92 -12.02 -7.64
CA GLY A 33 -5.34 -13.25 -7.05
C GLY A 33 -4.22 -13.01 -6.05
N PRO A 34 -3.13 -12.30 -6.41
CA PRO A 34 -2.04 -12.03 -5.46
C PRO A 34 -2.47 -11.19 -4.26
N GLU A 35 -1.97 -11.55 -3.08
CA GLU A 35 -2.09 -10.72 -1.87
C GLU A 35 -1.35 -9.39 -2.06
N LEU A 36 -1.92 -8.30 -1.54
CA LEU A 36 -1.39 -6.94 -1.72
C LEU A 36 -0.52 -6.50 -0.54
N LYS A 37 -0.90 -6.90 0.68
CA LYS A 37 -0.27 -6.37 1.91
C LYS A 37 1.13 -6.93 2.16
N LYS A 38 1.43 -8.12 1.63
CA LYS A 38 2.74 -8.76 1.75
C LYS A 38 3.43 -8.80 0.39
N PRO A 39 4.71 -8.45 0.30
CA PRO A 39 5.44 -8.52 -0.96
C PRO A 39 5.55 -10.00 -1.39
N PHE A 40 5.02 -10.32 -2.57
CA PHE A 40 5.06 -11.68 -3.11
C PHE A 40 6.46 -12.11 -3.56
N ARG A 41 7.33 -11.13 -3.89
CA ARG A 41 8.67 -11.38 -4.43
C ARG A 41 9.73 -10.88 -3.45
N THR A 42 10.78 -11.67 -3.29
CA THR A 42 12.00 -11.23 -2.61
C THR A 42 12.79 -10.27 -3.49
N ILE A 43 13.35 -9.22 -2.91
CA ILE A 43 14.19 -8.26 -3.62
C ILE A 43 15.66 -8.72 -3.55
N PRO A 44 16.34 -8.91 -4.70
CA PRO A 44 17.78 -9.15 -4.71
C PRO A 44 18.56 -8.03 -4.02
N GLU A 45 19.58 -8.38 -3.25
CA GLU A 45 20.33 -7.42 -2.43
C GLU A 45 20.97 -6.27 -3.25
N ASN A 46 21.46 -6.59 -4.45
CA ASN A 46 22.02 -5.61 -5.38
C ASN A 46 20.98 -4.60 -5.89
N PHE A 47 19.71 -4.99 -5.98
CA PHE A 47 18.61 -4.10 -6.33
C PHE A 47 18.15 -3.29 -5.11
N GLN A 48 18.06 -3.92 -3.93
CA GLN A 48 17.69 -3.24 -2.68
C GLN A 48 18.63 -2.05 -2.38
N LYS A 49 19.92 -2.19 -2.64
CA LYS A 49 20.93 -1.11 -2.47
C LYS A 49 20.69 0.13 -3.33
N GLN A 50 19.91 0.01 -4.40
CA GLN A 50 19.58 1.13 -5.30
C GLN A 50 18.28 1.84 -4.90
N LEU A 51 17.45 1.20 -4.06
CA LEU A 51 16.18 1.75 -3.59
C LEU A 51 16.43 2.70 -2.41
N LYS A 52 15.82 3.89 -2.48
CA LYS A 52 15.97 4.93 -1.43
C LYS A 52 14.88 4.92 -0.36
N TYR A 53 13.76 4.25 -0.63
CA TYR A 53 12.57 4.31 0.21
C TYR A 53 11.95 2.93 0.45
N TYR A 54 11.76 2.16 -0.62
CA TYR A 54 11.11 0.87 -0.53
C TYR A 54 11.99 -0.16 0.20
N SER A 55 11.39 -0.88 1.14
CA SER A 55 11.83 -2.19 1.63
C SER A 55 10.59 -3.08 1.82
N PRO A 56 10.73 -4.41 1.96
CA PRO A 56 9.62 -5.30 2.30
C PRO A 56 8.84 -4.85 3.55
N GLU A 57 9.54 -4.33 4.56
CA GLU A 57 8.94 -3.86 5.81
C GLU A 57 8.19 -2.53 5.60
N VAL A 58 8.74 -1.62 4.81
CA VAL A 58 8.05 -0.37 4.43
C VAL A 58 6.79 -0.67 3.62
N HIS A 59 6.82 -1.68 2.75
CA HIS A 59 5.65 -2.17 2.02
C HIS A 59 4.56 -2.65 2.96
N GLU A 60 4.88 -3.51 3.93
CA GLU A 60 3.87 -4.01 4.86
C GLU A 60 3.31 -2.88 5.74
N ALA A 61 4.18 -1.98 6.22
CA ALA A 61 3.81 -0.83 7.04
C ALA A 61 2.92 0.18 6.30
N SER A 62 3.04 0.31 4.97
CA SER A 62 2.26 1.29 4.20
C SER A 62 0.75 0.97 4.18
N PHE A 63 0.36 -0.26 4.52
CA PHE A 63 -1.05 -0.66 4.70
C PHE A 63 -1.58 -0.44 6.12
N VAL A 64 -0.74 0.02 7.05
CA VAL A 64 -1.15 0.38 8.41
C VAL A 64 -1.64 1.82 8.39
N LEU A 65 -2.96 1.98 8.38
CA LEU A 65 -3.60 3.29 8.25
C LEU A 65 -3.86 3.93 9.62
N PRO A 66 -3.96 5.27 9.71
CA PRO A 66 -4.49 5.94 10.89
C PRO A 66 -5.89 5.41 11.26
N TYR A 67 -6.22 5.41 12.55
CA TYR A 67 -7.46 4.81 13.06
C TYR A 67 -8.73 5.32 12.38
N PHE A 68 -8.82 6.63 12.12
CA PHE A 68 -9.98 7.20 11.43
C PHE A 68 -10.15 6.65 10.01
N ALA A 69 -9.04 6.46 9.29
CA ALA A 69 -9.05 5.94 7.92
C ALA A 69 -9.40 4.45 7.91
N GLN A 70 -8.91 3.67 8.88
CA GLN A 70 -9.33 2.28 9.05
C GLN A 70 -10.85 2.19 9.20
N LYS A 71 -11.45 3.03 10.06
CA LYS A 71 -12.90 3.07 10.25
C LYS A 71 -13.66 3.45 8.98
N MET A 72 -13.13 4.38 8.18
CA MET A 72 -13.73 4.72 6.89
C MET A 72 -13.76 3.54 5.92
N PHE A 73 -12.71 2.71 5.88
CA PHE A 73 -12.65 1.54 5.00
C PHE A 73 -13.38 0.31 5.55
N GLU A 74 -13.54 0.19 6.87
CA GLU A 74 -14.39 -0.85 7.51
C GLU A 74 -15.89 -0.58 7.30
N ALA A 75 -16.29 0.69 7.34
CA ALA A 75 -17.69 1.10 7.17
C ALA A 75 -18.17 1.09 5.70
N LEU A 76 -17.28 0.76 4.75
CA LEU A 76 -17.53 0.76 3.30
C LEU A 76 -17.84 -0.63 2.77
#